data_AF-A0A944MJD3-F1
#
_entry.id   AF-A0A944MJD3-F1
#
_cell.length_a   1.000
_cell.length_b   1.000
_cell.length_c   1.000
_cell.angle_alpha   90.00
_cell.angle_beta   90.00
_cell.angle_gamma   90.00
#
_symmetry.space_group_name_H-M   'P 1'
#
loop_
_entity.id
_entity.type
_entity.pdbx_description
1 polymer ?
#
loop_
_entity_poly.entity_id
_entity_poly.type
_entity_poly.pdbx_seq_one_letter_code
_entity_poly.pdbx_strand_id
1 'polypeptide(L)'
;MTTIADDLVAQEHLIGQLVNSPALFGLPGERVEHIETHISHLLLVGDRAYKIKKPIDLGFLDFSTLEKRRRCCKEELRLNRRLAPRLYLDLVGIGGSVDDPRIDADDGMIEYALAMRRFRQEDLLSHKLPGREEIDRLARQVADFHLSAARVSNGMPYGKPDHVIGPMLENFRLIRELKQPLFEMERLNALQTWTEQQSIVLESNLEERYDAGHIRECHGDLHLGNITRFEGEITPFDGIEFNPNLHWIDTLSDIAFLLMDLQHRGMNSAADQLLNGYLERTGDYTGLHLLRFYLLYRAMVRAKVCAIRAMQSGLQHDEWEQQLEEYRSYLALAESVIRHPPASLLLTHGVSGSGKSSVSGWLAEQLMAIRIRSDVERRRLFPDPDESGLSIERYSERATRITYNHLAGMAKQLLRSGFSVIIDATCLAQWQRELFLQLAQSQQAPLVIIDCQAPESLLKERIRQRCERGGDASEANLAVLKLQQEKRQPLTSAELERTITIDSDRFPPPGLLATVLQRLMR
;
A
#
# COMPACT_ATOMS: atom_id res chain seq x y z
N MET A 1 25.08 -34.00 17.83
CA MET A 1 24.29 -32.94 17.17
C MET A 1 23.70 -32.12 18.29
N THR A 2 24.03 -30.84 18.38
CA THR A 2 23.35 -29.92 19.31
C THR A 2 21.88 -29.80 18.91
N THR A 3 21.01 -29.71 19.89
CA THR A 3 19.58 -29.48 19.65
C THR A 3 19.32 -27.98 19.48
N ILE A 4 18.17 -27.61 18.90
CA ILE A 4 17.72 -26.21 18.84
C ILE A 4 17.70 -25.58 20.25
N ALA A 5 17.33 -26.35 21.28
CA ALA A 5 17.34 -25.90 22.66
C ALA A 5 18.76 -25.59 23.17
N ASP A 6 19.74 -26.44 22.85
CA ASP A 6 21.14 -26.20 23.22
C ASP A 6 21.70 -24.95 22.52
N ASP A 7 21.41 -24.78 21.23
CA ASP A 7 21.81 -23.62 20.45
C ASP A 7 21.16 -22.33 20.97
N LEU A 8 19.91 -22.39 21.45
CA LEU A 8 19.20 -21.25 22.04
C LEU A 8 19.86 -20.82 23.36
N VAL A 9 20.14 -21.76 24.26
CA VAL A 9 20.84 -21.46 25.53
C VAL A 9 22.24 -20.89 25.26
N ALA A 10 22.98 -21.48 24.31
CA ALA A 10 24.29 -20.96 23.92
C ALA A 10 24.20 -19.54 23.34
N GLN A 11 23.17 -19.26 22.53
CA GLN A 11 22.95 -17.93 21.98
C GLN A 11 22.53 -16.93 23.06
N GLU A 12 21.67 -17.28 24.02
CA GLU A 12 21.30 -16.40 25.12
C GLU A 12 22.53 -15.98 25.94
N HIS A 13 23.45 -16.92 26.21
CA HIS A 13 24.73 -16.61 26.86
C HIS A 13 25.60 -15.69 26.00
N LEU A 14 25.69 -15.94 24.69
CA LEU A 14 26.38 -15.06 23.73
C LEU A 14 25.82 -13.63 23.76
N ILE A 15 24.49 -13.48 23.69
CA ILE A 15 23.83 -12.18 23.76
C ILE A 15 24.15 -11.49 25.08
N GLY A 16 24.17 -12.22 26.20
CA GLY A 16 24.60 -11.70 27.50
C GLY A 16 26.02 -11.13 27.47
N GLN A 17 26.98 -11.81 26.84
CA GLN A 17 28.35 -11.29 26.71
C GLN A 17 28.41 -10.02 25.86
N LEU A 18 27.68 -10.00 24.74
CA LEU A 18 27.63 -8.85 23.82
C LEU A 18 27.01 -7.62 24.51
N VAL A 19 25.91 -7.80 25.24
CA VAL A 19 25.22 -6.70 25.94
C VAL A 19 26.09 -6.08 27.03
N ASN A 20 26.89 -6.89 27.74
CA ASN A 20 27.75 -6.43 28.82
C ASN A 20 29.09 -5.83 28.34
N SER A 21 29.40 -5.92 27.05
CA SER A 21 30.73 -5.60 26.52
C SER A 21 30.67 -4.63 25.32
N PRO A 22 30.34 -3.35 25.54
CA PRO A 22 30.28 -2.33 24.48
C PRO A 22 31.62 -2.15 23.73
N ALA A 23 32.73 -2.48 24.37
CA ALA A 23 34.06 -2.48 23.76
C ALA A 23 34.19 -3.43 22.56
N LEU A 24 33.41 -4.52 22.51
CA LEU A 24 33.38 -5.45 21.38
C LEU A 24 32.87 -4.78 20.09
N PHE A 25 32.09 -3.71 20.22
CA PHE A 25 31.58 -2.91 19.10
C PHE A 25 32.48 -1.70 18.78
N GLY A 26 33.68 -1.61 19.37
CA GLY A 26 34.59 -0.49 19.19
C GLY A 26 34.18 0.80 19.91
N LEU A 27 33.20 0.74 20.82
CA LEU A 27 32.63 1.88 21.54
C LEU A 27 32.74 1.71 23.06
N PRO A 28 33.97 1.67 23.63
CA PRO A 28 34.15 1.51 25.07
C PRO A 28 33.50 2.67 25.84
N GLY A 29 32.55 2.35 26.73
CA GLY A 29 31.84 3.33 27.57
C GLY A 29 30.39 3.60 27.15
N GLU A 30 29.96 3.13 25.98
CA GLU A 30 28.54 3.17 25.58
C GLU A 30 27.72 2.07 26.29
N ARG A 31 26.41 2.23 26.35
CA ARG A 31 25.50 1.16 26.78
C ARG A 31 24.98 0.40 25.56
N VAL A 32 24.98 -0.93 25.64
CA VAL A 32 24.25 -1.77 24.68
C VAL A 32 22.82 -1.93 25.17
N GLU A 33 21.86 -1.45 24.39
CA GLU A 33 20.44 -1.69 24.62
C GLU A 33 20.02 -2.95 23.86
N HIS A 34 19.31 -3.83 24.55
CA HIS A 34 18.83 -5.09 23.98
C HIS A 34 17.32 -5.04 23.81
N ILE A 35 16.87 -5.23 22.57
CA ILE A 35 15.46 -5.42 22.22
C ILE A 35 15.31 -6.83 21.69
N GLU A 36 14.35 -7.56 22.23
CA GLU A 36 14.04 -8.91 21.78
C GLU A 36 12.74 -8.92 20.96
N THR A 37 12.77 -9.59 19.81
CA THR A 37 11.60 -9.85 18.97
C THR A 37 11.26 -11.34 18.98
N HIS A 38 10.16 -11.73 18.33
CA HIS A 38 9.77 -13.14 18.22
C HIS A 38 10.84 -14.03 17.58
N ILE A 39 11.66 -13.48 16.68
CA ILE A 39 12.60 -14.28 15.86
C ILE A 39 14.03 -13.73 15.87
N SER A 40 14.31 -12.64 16.60
CA SER A 40 15.63 -12.00 16.60
C SER A 40 15.92 -11.25 17.90
N HIS A 41 17.20 -11.00 18.14
CA HIS A 41 17.72 -10.03 19.10
C HIS A 41 18.25 -8.81 18.34
N LEU A 42 17.97 -7.61 18.83
CA LEU A 42 18.48 -6.34 18.34
C LEU A 42 19.36 -5.72 19.42
N LEU A 43 20.65 -5.52 19.11
CA LEU A 43 21.61 -4.87 19.99
C LEU A 43 21.88 -3.46 19.47
N LEU A 44 21.46 -2.43 20.21
CA LEU A 44 21.64 -1.03 19.85
C LEU A 44 22.82 -0.44 20.63
N VAL A 45 23.83 0.06 19.93
CA VAL A 45 25.06 0.60 20.53
C VAL A 45 25.56 1.78 19.71
N GLY A 46 25.72 2.94 20.36
CA GLY A 46 25.99 4.21 19.65
C GLY A 46 24.97 4.48 18.54
N ASP A 47 25.47 4.69 17.32
CA ASP A 47 24.69 4.93 16.10
C ASP A 47 24.37 3.65 15.30
N ARG A 48 24.67 2.46 15.85
CA ARG A 48 24.47 1.16 15.18
C ARG A 48 23.44 0.28 15.87
N ALA A 49 22.88 -0.62 15.07
CA ALA A 49 22.01 -1.71 15.50
C ALA A 49 22.53 -3.02 14.89
N TYR A 50 22.53 -4.09 15.68
CA TYR A 50 22.94 -5.42 15.24
C TYR A 50 21.78 -6.39 15.42
N LYS A 51 21.25 -6.93 14.31
CA LYS A 51 20.15 -7.91 14.32
C LYS A 51 20.70 -9.32 14.23
N ILE A 52 20.49 -10.12 15.27
CA ILE A 52 20.91 -11.53 15.38
C ILE A 52 19.66 -12.41 15.38
N LYS A 53 19.60 -13.41 14.50
CA LYS A 53 18.43 -14.30 14.37
C LYS A 53 18.45 -15.39 15.44
N LYS A 54 17.30 -15.71 16.03
CA LYS A 54 17.19 -16.80 17.02
C LYS A 54 17.33 -18.17 16.35
N PRO A 55 17.96 -19.18 16.99
CA PRO A 55 18.04 -20.54 16.47
C PRO A 55 16.68 -21.24 16.65
N ILE A 56 15.71 -20.96 15.79
CA ILE A 56 14.34 -21.49 15.92
C ILE A 56 13.82 -22.05 14.60
N ASP A 57 12.83 -22.95 14.68
CA ASP A 57 12.03 -23.41 13.54
C ASP A 57 10.55 -23.30 13.90
N LEU A 58 9.82 -22.49 13.13
CA LEU A 58 8.39 -22.23 13.32
C LEU A 58 7.54 -22.84 12.19
N GLY A 59 8.11 -23.72 11.36
CA GLY A 59 7.46 -24.35 10.21
C GLY A 59 7.33 -23.44 8.99
N PHE A 60 7.08 -22.14 9.18
CA PHE A 60 7.07 -21.13 8.10
C PHE A 60 8.39 -20.36 7.98
N LEU A 61 9.29 -20.52 8.96
CA LEU A 61 10.58 -19.88 9.11
C LEU A 61 11.53 -20.86 9.79
N ASP A 62 12.75 -20.99 9.27
CA ASP A 62 13.72 -21.96 9.75
C ASP A 62 15.12 -21.32 9.87
N PHE A 63 15.48 -21.02 11.11
CA PHE A 63 16.76 -20.47 11.55
C PHE A 63 17.54 -21.47 12.42
N SER A 64 17.16 -22.75 12.37
CA SER A 64 17.66 -23.80 13.26
C SER A 64 19.16 -24.02 13.21
N THR A 65 19.83 -23.71 12.10
CA THR A 65 21.28 -23.85 11.96
C THR A 65 21.97 -22.52 11.67
N LEU A 66 23.24 -22.42 12.07
CA LEU A 66 24.07 -21.25 11.80
C LEU A 66 24.13 -20.91 10.28
N GLU A 67 24.19 -21.93 9.42
CA GLU A 67 24.17 -21.74 7.96
C GLU A 67 22.86 -21.13 7.48
N LYS A 68 21.71 -21.60 8.00
CA LYS A 68 20.40 -21.05 7.66
C LYS A 68 20.27 -19.60 8.12
N ARG A 69 20.75 -19.28 9.33
CA ARG A 69 20.81 -17.89 9.83
C ARG A 69 21.68 -17.01 8.95
N ARG A 70 22.89 -17.45 8.60
CA ARG A 70 23.77 -16.74 7.67
C ARG A 70 23.09 -16.45 6.33
N ARG A 71 22.46 -17.47 5.74
CA ARG A 71 21.75 -17.34 4.46
C ARG A 71 20.61 -16.33 4.57
N CYS A 72 19.79 -16.42 5.61
CA CYS A 72 18.69 -15.48 5.81
C CYS A 72 19.20 -14.06 6.05
N CYS A 73 20.27 -13.85 6.82
CA CYS A 73 20.86 -12.52 6.96
C CYS A 73 21.31 -11.96 5.60
N LYS A 74 21.98 -12.76 4.75
CA LYS A 74 22.34 -12.32 3.38
C LYS A 74 21.13 -11.92 2.55
N GLU A 75 20.05 -12.70 2.61
CA GLU A 75 18.82 -12.37 1.89
C GLU A 75 18.14 -11.11 2.43
N GLU A 76 18.07 -10.94 3.76
CA GLU A 76 17.53 -9.72 4.36
C GLU A 76 18.31 -8.48 3.93
N LEU A 77 19.65 -8.56 3.93
CA LEU A 77 20.52 -7.49 3.47
C LEU A 77 20.27 -7.16 1.99
N ARG A 78 20.18 -8.18 1.12
CA ARG A 78 19.92 -8.02 -0.31
C ARG A 78 18.55 -7.38 -0.57
N LEU A 79 17.51 -7.88 0.08
CA LEU A 79 16.13 -7.46 -0.13
C LEU A 79 15.88 -6.05 0.41
N ASN A 80 16.36 -5.76 1.62
CA ASN A 80 16.03 -4.49 2.28
C ASN A 80 16.87 -3.32 1.78
N ARG A 81 18.09 -3.54 1.25
CA ARG A 81 18.86 -2.46 0.62
C ARG A 81 18.18 -1.85 -0.61
N ARG A 82 17.17 -2.52 -1.20
CA ARG A 82 16.38 -1.97 -2.32
C ARG A 82 15.56 -0.74 -1.91
N LEU A 83 15.10 -0.68 -0.66
CA LEU A 83 14.28 0.40 -0.12
C LEU A 83 15.00 1.20 0.99
N ALA A 84 16.00 0.60 1.65
CA ALA A 84 16.73 1.18 2.77
C ALA A 84 18.25 0.99 2.65
N PRO A 85 18.90 1.39 1.53
CA PRO A 85 20.32 1.12 1.29
C PRO A 85 21.25 1.76 2.33
N ARG A 86 20.85 2.91 2.89
CA ARG A 86 21.64 3.62 3.92
C ARG A 86 21.42 3.06 5.31
N LEU A 87 20.34 2.31 5.54
CA LEU A 87 20.01 1.72 6.84
C LEU A 87 20.74 0.38 7.03
N TYR A 88 20.78 -0.46 6.00
CA TYR A 88 21.39 -1.79 6.05
C TYR A 88 22.87 -1.75 5.61
N LEU A 89 23.78 -1.87 6.58
CA LEU A 89 25.21 -1.62 6.38
C LEU A 89 25.99 -2.83 5.91
N ASP A 90 25.91 -3.98 6.61
CA ASP A 90 26.62 -5.20 6.21
C ASP A 90 26.15 -6.44 6.97
N LEU A 91 26.63 -7.61 6.55
CA LEU A 91 26.57 -8.85 7.31
C LEU A 91 27.89 -9.05 8.06
N VAL A 92 27.81 -9.06 9.38
CA VAL A 92 28.94 -9.19 10.30
C VAL A 92 29.01 -10.60 10.86
N GLY A 93 30.23 -11.14 10.91
CA GLY A 93 30.55 -12.40 11.57
C GLY A 93 30.86 -12.21 13.05
N ILE A 94 30.34 -13.09 13.90
CA ILE A 94 30.69 -13.18 15.33
C ILE A 94 31.45 -14.48 15.52
N GLY A 95 32.75 -14.39 15.80
CA GLY A 95 33.64 -15.53 16.02
C GLY A 95 34.15 -15.61 17.47
N GLY A 96 35.14 -16.46 17.71
CA GLY A 96 35.65 -16.73 19.05
C GLY A 96 34.88 -17.83 19.77
N SER A 97 34.77 -17.74 21.09
CA SER A 97 33.91 -18.61 21.89
C SER A 97 32.70 -17.83 22.40
N VAL A 98 31.70 -18.54 22.93
CA VAL A 98 30.55 -17.89 23.56
C VAL A 98 30.99 -17.01 24.75
N ASP A 99 32.04 -17.41 25.48
CA ASP A 99 32.58 -16.68 26.64
C ASP A 99 33.50 -15.50 26.26
N ASP A 100 34.15 -15.55 25.09
CA ASP A 100 35.02 -14.49 24.55
C ASP A 100 34.68 -14.21 23.07
N PRO A 101 33.51 -13.60 22.80
CA PRO A 101 33.07 -13.37 21.43
C PRO A 101 33.80 -12.20 20.78
N ARG A 102 34.01 -12.28 19.46
CA ARG A 102 34.64 -11.23 18.66
C ARG A 102 33.77 -10.87 17.46
N ILE A 103 33.50 -9.58 17.33
CA ILE A 103 32.76 -9.01 16.20
C ILE A 103 33.72 -8.76 15.04
N ASP A 104 33.23 -8.90 13.81
CA ASP A 104 34.03 -8.77 12.58
C ASP A 104 35.18 -9.80 12.52
N ALA A 105 34.93 -11.01 13.01
CA ALA A 105 35.93 -12.08 12.95
C ALA A 105 36.07 -12.65 11.53
N ASP A 106 37.29 -13.04 11.17
CA ASP A 106 37.62 -13.59 9.83
C ASP A 106 37.31 -15.08 9.69
N ASP A 107 37.32 -15.84 10.80
CA ASP A 107 37.08 -17.28 10.85
C ASP A 107 36.43 -17.73 12.17
N GLY A 108 36.04 -19.01 12.24
CA GLY A 108 35.48 -19.60 13.47
C GLY A 108 34.15 -18.99 13.90
N MET A 109 33.27 -18.67 12.96
CA MET A 109 31.96 -18.06 13.24
C MET A 109 31.12 -18.93 14.16
N ILE A 110 30.67 -18.35 15.26
CA ILE A 110 29.67 -18.92 16.17
C ILE A 110 28.29 -18.30 15.94
N GLU A 111 28.21 -17.08 15.39
CA GLU A 111 26.96 -16.42 15.03
C GLU A 111 27.15 -15.38 13.91
N TYR A 112 26.06 -14.91 13.31
CA TYR A 112 26.05 -13.77 12.38
C TYR A 112 25.08 -12.68 12.84
N ALA A 113 25.43 -11.43 12.55
CA ALA A 113 24.58 -10.27 12.79
C ALA A 113 24.43 -9.41 11.53
N LEU A 114 23.26 -8.83 11.32
CA LEU A 114 23.12 -7.72 10.38
C LEU A 114 23.48 -6.41 11.07
N ALA A 115 24.53 -5.76 10.59
CA ALA A 115 24.88 -4.41 11.01
C ALA A 115 24.00 -3.40 10.26
N MET A 116 23.36 -2.53 11.03
CA MET A 116 22.43 -1.52 10.56
C MET A 116 22.75 -0.20 11.25
N ARG A 117 22.30 0.91 10.65
CA ARG A 117 22.25 2.18 11.36
C ARG A 117 21.07 2.17 12.34
N ARG A 118 21.29 2.72 13.52
CA ARG A 118 20.24 2.90 14.51
C ARG A 118 19.35 4.07 14.09
N PHE A 119 18.05 3.94 14.32
CA PHE A 119 17.09 5.04 14.28
C PHE A 119 16.26 5.04 15.56
N ARG A 120 15.57 6.15 15.84
CA ARG A 120 14.76 6.29 17.04
C ARG A 120 13.42 5.58 16.86
N GLN A 121 12.96 4.84 17.86
CA GLN A 121 11.72 4.06 17.72
C GLN A 121 10.49 4.96 17.46
N GLU A 122 10.47 6.16 18.03
CA GLU A 122 9.46 7.20 17.81
C GLU A 122 9.37 7.71 16.36
N ASP A 123 10.39 7.45 15.53
CA ASP A 123 10.39 7.82 14.12
C ASP A 123 9.61 6.82 13.24
N LEU A 124 9.24 5.65 13.78
CA LEU A 124 8.34 4.70 13.12
C LEU A 124 6.99 5.36 12.81
N LEU A 125 6.45 5.10 11.62
CA LEU A 125 5.13 5.60 11.24
C LEU A 125 4.01 4.98 12.09
N SER A 126 4.26 3.83 12.72
CA SER A 126 3.39 3.21 13.71
C SER A 126 3.32 3.98 15.04
N HIS A 127 4.31 4.79 15.38
CA HIS A 127 4.30 5.63 16.58
C HIS A 127 3.87 7.05 16.27
N LYS A 128 4.33 7.60 15.14
CA LYS A 128 3.95 8.92 14.66
C LYS A 128 3.40 8.83 13.25
N LEU A 129 2.07 8.87 13.16
CA LEU A 129 1.33 8.75 11.90
C LEU A 129 1.82 9.77 10.85
N PRO A 130 1.86 9.38 9.57
CA PRO A 130 2.32 10.25 8.49
C PRO A 130 1.33 11.37 8.16
N GLY A 131 1.87 12.53 7.75
CA GLY A 131 1.08 13.61 7.17
C GLY A 131 0.79 13.41 5.67
N ARG A 132 -0.05 14.29 5.11
CA ARG A 132 -0.48 14.24 3.70
C ARG A 132 0.69 14.17 2.70
N GLU A 133 1.72 14.97 2.90
CA GLU A 133 2.89 14.99 2.01
C GLU A 133 3.73 13.72 2.09
N GLU A 134 3.80 13.10 3.27
CA GLU A 134 4.51 11.83 3.47
C GLU A 134 3.76 10.68 2.81
N ILE A 135 2.42 10.67 2.87
CA ILE A 135 1.57 9.71 2.15
C ILE A 135 1.76 9.82 0.63
N ASP A 136 1.82 11.03 0.08
CA ASP A 136 2.08 11.24 -1.35
C ASP A 136 3.45 10.71 -1.77
N ARG A 137 4.50 11.00 -0.97
CA ARG A 137 5.85 10.46 -1.21
C ARG A 137 5.87 8.94 -1.14
N LEU A 138 5.20 8.35 -0.15
CA LEU A 138 5.14 6.91 0.05
C LEU A 138 4.40 6.21 -1.10
N ALA A 139 3.27 6.75 -1.56
CA ALA A 139 2.56 6.23 -2.72
C ALA A 139 3.45 6.19 -3.97
N ARG A 140 4.22 7.27 -4.20
CA ARG A 140 5.18 7.36 -5.28
C ARG A 140 6.34 6.35 -5.14
N GLN A 141 6.94 6.27 -3.95
CA GLN A 141 8.06 5.36 -3.68
C GLN A 141 7.67 3.89 -3.84
N VAL A 142 6.52 3.48 -3.29
CA VAL A 142 6.01 2.11 -3.40
C VAL A 142 5.67 1.76 -4.85
N ALA A 143 5.03 2.69 -5.59
CA ALA A 143 4.75 2.48 -7.00
C ALA A 143 6.02 2.28 -7.84
N ASP A 144 7.04 3.11 -7.64
CA ASP A 144 8.32 2.97 -8.35
C ASP A 144 9.04 1.67 -8.02
N PHE A 145 9.03 1.32 -6.73
CA PHE A 145 9.58 0.05 -6.29
C PHE A 145 8.87 -1.12 -6.96
N HIS A 146 7.54 -1.16 -6.97
CA HIS A 146 6.78 -2.24 -7.63
C HIS A 146 7.00 -2.30 -9.14
N LEU A 147 7.09 -1.15 -9.82
CA LEU A 147 7.35 -1.11 -11.26
C LEU A 147 8.74 -1.64 -11.62
N SER A 148 9.75 -1.32 -10.80
CA SER A 148 11.16 -1.69 -11.01
C SER A 148 11.57 -3.04 -10.41
N ALA A 149 10.83 -3.55 -9.42
CA ALA A 149 11.14 -4.82 -8.76
C ALA A 149 11.15 -5.99 -9.76
N ALA A 150 11.99 -6.99 -9.47
CA ALA A 150 12.14 -8.17 -10.30
C ALA A 150 10.79 -8.87 -10.51
N ARG A 151 10.50 -9.28 -11.75
CA ARG A 151 9.33 -10.10 -12.08
C ARG A 151 9.59 -11.54 -11.72
N VAL A 152 8.57 -12.24 -11.26
CA VAL A 152 8.66 -13.69 -11.08
C VAL A 152 9.02 -14.33 -12.43
N SER A 153 10.02 -15.22 -12.42
CA SER A 153 10.41 -15.94 -13.63
C SER A 153 9.35 -16.97 -14.02
N ASN A 154 9.13 -17.15 -15.32
CA ASN A 154 8.24 -18.20 -15.83
C ASN A 154 8.62 -19.58 -15.26
N GLY A 155 7.63 -20.29 -14.73
CA GLY A 155 7.79 -21.63 -14.15
C GLY A 155 8.01 -21.66 -12.63
N MET A 156 8.30 -20.52 -12.00
CA MET A 156 8.25 -20.44 -10.53
C MET A 156 6.79 -20.52 -10.06
N PRO A 157 6.52 -21.15 -8.90
CA PRO A 157 5.14 -21.35 -8.46
C PRO A 157 4.56 -20.14 -7.69
N TYR A 158 5.41 -19.17 -7.32
CA TYR A 158 5.04 -18.03 -6.48
C TYR A 158 3.98 -17.14 -7.13
N GLY A 159 2.99 -16.70 -6.35
CA GLY A 159 1.92 -15.82 -6.82
C GLY A 159 0.86 -16.50 -7.70
N LYS A 160 0.99 -17.79 -8.02
CA LYS A 160 -0.09 -18.58 -8.62
C LYS A 160 -1.26 -18.74 -7.62
N PRO A 161 -2.49 -19.02 -8.10
CA PRO A 161 -3.68 -19.09 -7.23
C PRO A 161 -3.48 -19.91 -5.95
N ASP A 162 -3.01 -21.16 -6.05
CA ASP A 162 -2.77 -22.02 -4.87
C ASP A 162 -1.75 -21.44 -3.88
N HIS A 163 -0.72 -20.76 -4.39
CA HIS A 163 0.33 -20.12 -3.59
C HIS A 163 -0.14 -18.81 -2.93
N VAL A 164 -1.25 -18.24 -3.39
CA VAL A 164 -1.93 -17.10 -2.76
C VAL A 164 -2.98 -17.60 -1.76
N ILE A 165 -3.82 -18.55 -2.16
CA ILE A 165 -4.97 -19.02 -1.39
C ILE A 165 -4.55 -19.87 -0.18
N GLY A 166 -3.56 -20.76 -0.35
CA GLY A 166 -3.07 -21.61 0.74
C GLY A 166 -2.69 -20.83 2.00
N PRO A 167 -1.79 -19.82 1.90
CA PRO A 167 -1.45 -18.95 3.04
C PRO A 167 -2.62 -18.16 3.62
N MET A 168 -3.63 -17.82 2.81
CA MET A 168 -4.84 -17.15 3.29
C MET A 168 -5.67 -18.06 4.18
N LEU A 169 -5.90 -19.31 3.75
CA LEU A 169 -6.68 -20.30 4.49
C LEU A 169 -5.95 -20.77 5.76
N GLU A 170 -4.62 -20.86 5.73
CA GLU A 170 -3.81 -21.22 6.90
C GLU A 170 -3.96 -20.23 8.05
N ASN A 171 -4.23 -18.95 7.77
CA ASN A 171 -4.51 -17.97 8.82
C ASN A 171 -5.70 -18.39 9.69
N PHE A 172 -6.78 -18.87 9.07
CA PHE A 172 -7.96 -19.33 9.80
C PHE A 172 -7.65 -20.58 10.61
N ARG A 173 -6.87 -21.52 10.07
CA ARG A 173 -6.47 -22.74 10.78
C ARG A 173 -5.73 -22.41 12.07
N LEU A 174 -4.73 -21.54 12.01
CA LEU A 174 -3.93 -21.14 13.17
C LEU A 174 -4.72 -20.31 14.19
N ILE A 175 -5.59 -19.41 13.73
CA ILE A 175 -6.44 -18.62 14.63
C ILE A 175 -7.39 -19.51 15.44
N ARG A 176 -7.86 -20.64 14.89
CA ARG A 176 -8.73 -21.59 15.60
C ARG A 176 -8.04 -22.31 16.77
N GLU A 177 -6.71 -22.31 16.82
CA GLU A 177 -5.98 -22.86 17.97
C GLU A 177 -6.15 -21.98 19.22
N LEU A 178 -6.42 -20.68 19.03
CA LEU A 178 -6.80 -19.78 20.12
C LEU A 178 -8.19 -20.17 20.62
N LYS A 179 -8.31 -20.49 21.92
CA LYS A 179 -9.60 -20.80 22.55
C LYS A 179 -10.50 -19.57 22.56
N GLN A 180 -11.54 -19.58 21.73
CA GLN A 180 -12.44 -18.45 21.52
C GLN A 180 -13.88 -18.76 21.94
N PRO A 181 -14.65 -17.75 22.38
CA PRO A 181 -16.09 -17.90 22.59
C PRO A 181 -16.81 -18.15 21.25
N LEU A 182 -17.98 -18.79 21.32
CA LEU A 182 -18.74 -19.23 20.14
C LEU A 182 -19.01 -18.11 19.12
N PHE A 183 -19.32 -16.89 19.59
CA PHE A 183 -19.62 -15.77 18.70
C PHE A 183 -18.40 -15.32 17.87
N GLU A 184 -17.17 -15.43 18.39
CA GLU A 184 -15.97 -15.10 17.60
C GLU A 184 -15.69 -16.18 16.56
N MET A 185 -15.96 -17.44 16.90
CA MET A 185 -15.88 -18.55 15.95
C MET A 185 -16.86 -18.38 14.79
N GLU A 186 -18.08 -17.89 15.04
CA GLU A 186 -19.06 -17.60 13.98
C GLU A 186 -18.57 -16.49 13.03
N ARG A 187 -17.99 -15.41 13.58
CA ARG A 187 -17.37 -14.34 12.78
C ARG A 187 -16.24 -14.88 11.91
N LEU A 188 -15.35 -15.68 12.49
CA LEU A 188 -14.23 -16.30 11.79
C LEU A 188 -14.71 -17.24 10.66
N ASN A 189 -15.76 -18.03 10.93
CA ASN A 189 -16.37 -18.92 9.93
C ASN A 189 -16.97 -18.14 8.75
N ALA A 190 -17.61 -16.99 9.01
CA ALA A 190 -18.16 -16.15 7.95
C ALA A 190 -17.05 -15.58 7.06
N LEU A 191 -15.95 -15.10 7.65
CA LEU A 191 -14.78 -14.59 6.92
C LEU A 191 -14.08 -15.70 6.12
N GLN A 192 -13.95 -16.90 6.67
CA GLN A 192 -13.39 -18.05 5.96
C GLN A 192 -14.28 -18.45 4.79
N THR A 193 -15.59 -18.57 5.00
CA THR A 193 -16.55 -18.93 3.94
C THR A 193 -16.50 -17.91 2.80
N TRP A 194 -16.44 -16.62 3.13
CA TRP A 194 -16.26 -15.58 2.13
C TRP A 194 -14.94 -15.73 1.37
N THR A 195 -13.84 -16.03 2.07
CA THR A 195 -12.52 -16.23 1.46
C THR A 195 -12.52 -17.40 0.48
N GLU A 196 -13.10 -18.53 0.85
CA GLU A 196 -13.23 -19.73 0.02
C GLU A 196 -14.13 -19.49 -1.21
N GLN A 197 -15.22 -18.74 -1.06
CA GLN A 197 -16.09 -18.39 -2.19
C GLN A 197 -15.39 -17.44 -3.16
N GLN A 198 -14.71 -16.40 -2.64
CA GLN A 198 -14.00 -15.45 -3.47
C GLN A 198 -12.77 -16.04 -4.15
N SER A 199 -12.10 -17.02 -3.53
CA SER A 199 -10.96 -17.69 -4.19
C SER A 199 -11.37 -18.40 -5.47
N ILE A 200 -12.58 -18.96 -5.52
CA ILE A 200 -13.14 -19.57 -6.74
C ILE A 200 -13.49 -18.50 -7.78
N VAL A 201 -14.14 -17.41 -7.35
CA VAL A 201 -14.57 -16.32 -8.24
C VAL A 201 -13.38 -15.59 -8.86
N LEU A 202 -12.28 -15.45 -8.11
CA LEU A 202 -11.12 -14.65 -8.47
C LEU A 202 -9.94 -15.48 -8.99
N GLU A 203 -10.11 -16.79 -9.20
CA GLU A 203 -9.04 -17.69 -9.63
C GLU A 203 -8.42 -17.24 -10.97
N SER A 204 -9.25 -17.02 -11.99
CA SER A 204 -8.78 -16.55 -13.31
C SER A 204 -8.12 -15.18 -13.22
N ASN A 205 -8.58 -14.32 -12.32
CA ASN A 205 -7.99 -13.02 -12.08
C ASN A 205 -6.60 -13.10 -11.44
N LEU A 206 -6.38 -14.03 -10.52
CA LEU A 206 -5.06 -14.31 -9.95
C LEU A 206 -4.11 -14.85 -11.03
N GLU A 207 -4.58 -15.71 -11.92
CA GLU A 207 -3.80 -16.21 -13.07
C GLU A 207 -3.43 -15.09 -14.04
N GLU A 208 -4.38 -14.24 -14.41
CA GLU A 208 -4.15 -13.08 -15.28
C GLU A 208 -3.06 -12.16 -14.72
N ARG A 209 -3.00 -11.99 -13.39
CA ARG A 209 -1.97 -11.16 -12.74
C ARG A 209 -0.60 -11.81 -12.73
N TYR A 210 -0.55 -13.13 -12.56
CA TYR A 210 0.68 -13.89 -12.76
C TYR A 210 1.22 -13.69 -14.19
N ASP A 211 0.37 -13.91 -15.20
CA ASP A 211 0.76 -13.82 -16.61
C ASP A 211 1.11 -12.40 -17.07
N ALA A 212 0.42 -11.39 -16.53
CA ALA A 212 0.71 -9.98 -16.81
C ALA A 212 1.96 -9.45 -16.05
N GLY A 213 2.60 -10.28 -15.22
CA GLY A 213 3.84 -9.94 -14.53
C GLY A 213 3.65 -8.99 -13.34
N HIS A 214 2.50 -9.08 -12.65
CA HIS A 214 2.24 -8.34 -11.41
C HIS A 214 2.81 -9.02 -10.17
N ILE A 215 3.26 -10.26 -10.27
CA ILE A 215 4.00 -10.95 -9.20
C ILE A 215 5.45 -10.48 -9.25
N ARG A 216 5.86 -9.76 -8.20
CA ARG A 216 7.19 -9.14 -8.08
C ARG A 216 7.86 -9.58 -6.79
N GLU A 217 9.17 -9.39 -6.71
CA GLU A 217 9.94 -9.51 -5.47
C GLU A 217 9.65 -8.29 -4.57
N CYS A 218 8.47 -8.25 -3.97
CA CYS A 218 7.93 -7.16 -3.16
C CYS A 218 8.60 -7.07 -1.77
N HIS A 219 8.04 -6.22 -0.89
CA HIS A 219 8.47 -6.11 0.50
C HIS A 219 7.92 -7.27 1.36
N GLY A 220 6.67 -7.65 1.15
CA GLY A 220 6.00 -8.79 1.80
C GLY A 220 5.34 -8.45 3.15
N ASP A 221 5.87 -7.46 3.87
CA ASP A 221 5.39 -6.99 5.18
C ASP A 221 5.29 -5.45 5.26
N LEU A 222 4.76 -4.82 4.21
CA LEU A 222 4.74 -3.35 4.07
C LEU A 222 3.63 -2.73 4.93
N HIS A 223 3.91 -2.47 6.21
CA HIS A 223 2.99 -1.78 7.13
C HIS A 223 3.72 -0.66 7.90
N LEU A 224 3.01 0.22 8.61
CA LEU A 224 3.57 1.43 9.22
C LEU A 224 4.61 1.17 10.32
N GLY A 225 4.60 -0.04 10.89
CA GLY A 225 5.63 -0.50 11.84
C GLY A 225 6.96 -0.83 11.17
N ASN A 226 6.94 -1.04 9.87
CA ASN A 226 8.09 -1.37 9.02
C ASN A 226 8.43 -0.19 8.09
N ILE A 227 8.06 1.03 8.50
CA ILE A 227 8.40 2.27 7.80
C ILE A 227 8.85 3.30 8.85
N THR A 228 10.02 3.88 8.64
CA THR A 228 10.62 4.86 9.57
C THR A 228 10.94 6.18 8.87
N ARG A 229 10.97 7.27 9.65
CA ARG A 229 11.59 8.54 9.23
C ARG A 229 13.09 8.46 9.49
N PHE A 230 13.86 8.14 8.47
CA PHE A 230 15.30 8.03 8.56
C PHE A 230 15.97 9.16 7.79
N GLU A 231 16.71 10.02 8.50
CA GLU A 231 17.42 11.18 7.92
C GLU A 231 16.53 12.12 7.09
N GLY A 232 15.27 12.30 7.51
CA GLY A 232 14.29 13.14 6.83
C GLY A 232 13.51 12.45 5.70
N GLU A 233 13.82 11.19 5.41
CA GLU A 233 13.17 10.39 4.37
C GLU A 233 12.30 9.28 4.94
N ILE A 234 11.19 8.99 4.24
CA ILE A 234 10.34 7.84 4.54
C ILE A 234 11.03 6.58 4.00
N THR A 235 11.35 5.65 4.89
CA THR A 235 12.19 4.49 4.59
C THR A 235 11.48 3.21 5.03
N PRO A 236 10.87 2.45 4.09
CA PRO A 236 10.44 1.08 4.34
C PRO A 236 11.64 0.18 4.64
N PHE A 237 11.53 -0.68 5.65
CA PHE A 237 12.56 -1.59 6.10
C PHE A 237 11.93 -2.87 6.67
N ASP A 238 12.73 -3.90 6.92
CA ASP A 238 12.27 -5.18 7.49
C ASP A 238 11.28 -5.97 6.61
N GLY A 239 11.48 -5.95 5.29
CA GLY A 239 10.80 -6.83 4.35
C GLY A 239 11.19 -8.30 4.52
N ILE A 240 10.25 -9.21 4.27
CA ILE A 240 10.36 -10.64 4.58
C ILE A 240 11.42 -11.31 3.70
N GLU A 241 12.42 -11.91 4.32
CA GLU A 241 13.51 -12.63 3.65
C GLU A 241 13.39 -14.16 3.71
N PHE A 242 12.71 -14.68 4.74
CA PHE A 242 12.82 -16.08 5.14
C PHE A 242 11.92 -17.04 4.37
N ASN A 243 10.88 -16.53 3.69
CA ASN A 243 9.96 -17.34 2.90
C ASN A 243 9.65 -16.65 1.56
N PRO A 244 10.14 -17.19 0.43
CA PRO A 244 9.87 -16.64 -0.90
C PRO A 244 8.40 -16.46 -1.23
N ASN A 245 7.49 -17.31 -0.73
CA ASN A 245 6.04 -17.15 -0.97
C ASN A 245 5.46 -15.88 -0.35
N LEU A 246 6.17 -15.25 0.59
CA LEU A 246 5.68 -14.06 1.30
C LEU A 246 6.20 -12.75 0.69
N HIS A 247 7.25 -12.79 -0.16
CA HIS A 247 7.76 -11.61 -0.86
C HIS A 247 7.70 -11.71 -2.38
N TRP A 248 7.64 -12.91 -2.97
CA TRP A 248 7.26 -13.08 -4.38
C TRP A 248 5.74 -13.11 -4.49
N ILE A 249 5.16 -11.92 -4.41
CA ILE A 249 3.72 -11.72 -4.27
C ILE A 249 3.23 -10.69 -5.28
N ASP A 250 1.92 -10.61 -5.42
CA ASP A 250 1.28 -9.55 -6.17
C ASP A 250 1.62 -8.18 -5.58
N THR A 251 2.03 -7.23 -6.43
CA THR A 251 2.23 -5.83 -6.05
C THR A 251 1.00 -5.21 -5.37
N LEU A 252 -0.21 -5.62 -5.74
CA LEU A 252 -1.45 -5.18 -5.10
C LEU A 252 -1.62 -5.78 -3.70
N SER A 253 -1.15 -7.00 -3.48
CA SER A 253 -1.13 -7.64 -2.15
C SER A 253 -0.15 -6.96 -1.20
N ASP A 254 0.99 -6.48 -1.71
CA ASP A 254 1.99 -5.77 -0.90
C ASP A 254 1.45 -4.40 -0.45
N ILE A 255 0.93 -3.60 -1.37
CA ILE A 255 0.34 -2.29 -1.02
C ILE A 255 -0.95 -2.42 -0.20
N ALA A 256 -1.74 -3.49 -0.39
CA ALA A 256 -2.92 -3.76 0.44
C ALA A 256 -2.56 -3.87 1.92
N PHE A 257 -1.33 -4.28 2.26
CA PHE A 257 -0.91 -4.35 3.66
C PHE A 257 -0.85 -2.95 4.28
N LEU A 258 -0.23 -2.01 3.58
CA LEU A 258 -0.12 -0.62 4.03
C LEU A 258 -1.48 0.08 4.07
N LEU A 259 -2.34 -0.18 3.08
CA LEU A 259 -3.70 0.34 3.04
C LEU A 259 -4.54 -0.17 4.22
N MET A 260 -4.47 -1.47 4.49
CA MET A 260 -5.14 -2.10 5.63
C MET A 260 -4.65 -1.50 6.96
N ASP A 261 -3.35 -1.29 7.13
CA ASP A 261 -2.78 -0.73 8.36
C ASP A 261 -3.17 0.74 8.58
N LEU A 262 -3.26 1.54 7.51
CA LEU A 262 -3.80 2.90 7.57
C LEU A 262 -5.29 2.92 7.95
N GLN A 263 -6.09 2.03 7.37
CA GLN A 263 -7.52 1.90 7.69
C GLN A 263 -7.76 1.45 9.12
N HIS A 264 -6.97 0.47 9.61
CA HIS A 264 -7.01 0.00 10.99
C HIS A 264 -6.78 1.13 11.99
N ARG A 265 -5.90 2.08 11.66
CA ARG A 265 -5.60 3.28 12.46
C ARG A 265 -6.59 4.43 12.26
N GLY A 266 -7.69 4.20 11.54
CA GLY A 266 -8.71 5.21 11.26
C GLY A 266 -8.27 6.26 10.23
N MET A 267 -7.17 6.07 9.52
CA MET A 267 -6.63 7.00 8.53
C MET A 267 -7.19 6.75 7.12
N ASN A 268 -8.52 6.66 6.99
CA ASN A 268 -9.16 6.29 5.71
C ASN A 268 -8.79 7.23 4.56
N SER A 269 -8.84 8.55 4.78
CA SER A 269 -8.45 9.53 3.75
C SER A 269 -6.97 9.40 3.32
N ALA A 270 -6.08 8.97 4.23
CA ALA A 270 -4.69 8.71 3.89
C ALA A 270 -4.55 7.41 3.08
N ALA A 271 -5.30 6.37 3.41
CA ALA A 271 -5.35 5.14 2.61
C ALA A 271 -5.86 5.43 1.19
N ASP A 272 -6.90 6.25 1.04
CA ASP A 272 -7.42 6.65 -0.27
C ASP A 272 -6.42 7.47 -1.08
N GLN A 273 -5.77 8.43 -0.43
CA GLN A 273 -4.71 9.23 -1.05
C GLN A 273 -3.57 8.33 -1.51
N LEU A 274 -3.16 7.37 -0.69
CA LEU A 274 -2.10 6.42 -1.01
C LEU A 274 -2.48 5.55 -2.22
N LEU A 275 -3.68 4.98 -2.20
CA LEU A 275 -4.17 4.13 -3.27
C LEU A 275 -4.31 4.90 -4.59
N ASN A 276 -4.93 6.08 -4.57
CA ASN A 276 -5.09 6.90 -5.77
C ASN A 276 -3.73 7.35 -6.33
N GLY A 277 -2.79 7.78 -5.47
CA GLY A 277 -1.44 8.13 -5.89
C GLY A 277 -0.69 6.94 -6.52
N TYR A 278 -0.85 5.75 -5.94
CA TYR A 278 -0.27 4.51 -6.49
C TYR A 278 -0.88 4.15 -7.85
N LEU A 279 -2.20 4.21 -8.00
CA LEU A 279 -2.91 3.88 -9.23
C LEU A 279 -2.62 4.88 -10.36
N GLU A 280 -2.58 6.17 -10.06
CA GLU A 280 -2.21 7.20 -11.04
C GLU A 280 -0.79 6.97 -11.57
N ARG A 281 0.13 6.47 -10.72
CA ARG A 281 1.50 6.13 -11.13
C ARG A 281 1.56 4.84 -11.94
N THR A 282 1.01 3.74 -11.40
CA THR A 282 1.15 2.39 -11.98
C THR A 282 0.21 2.12 -13.14
N GLY A 283 -0.98 2.70 -13.14
CA GLY A 283 -2.07 2.41 -14.08
C GLY A 283 -2.81 1.10 -13.77
N ASP A 284 -2.54 0.47 -12.62
CA ASP A 284 -3.08 -0.84 -12.24
C ASP A 284 -4.52 -0.78 -11.71
N TYR A 285 -5.39 -0.03 -12.40
CA TYR A 285 -6.81 0.07 -12.06
C TYR A 285 -7.52 -1.26 -12.20
N THR A 286 -7.15 -2.05 -13.21
CA THR A 286 -7.75 -3.37 -13.46
C THR A 286 -7.58 -4.27 -12.24
N GLY A 287 -6.43 -4.26 -11.55
CA GLY A 287 -6.17 -5.10 -10.38
C GLY A 287 -7.13 -4.93 -9.20
N LEU A 288 -7.87 -3.82 -9.13
CA LEU A 288 -8.71 -3.49 -7.97
C LEU A 288 -9.82 -4.51 -7.67
N HIS A 289 -10.19 -5.38 -8.61
CA HIS A 289 -11.11 -6.49 -8.31
C HIS A 289 -10.57 -7.44 -7.22
N LEU A 290 -9.24 -7.54 -7.04
CA LEU A 290 -8.61 -8.32 -5.96
C LEU A 290 -8.34 -7.52 -4.68
N LEU A 291 -8.50 -6.19 -4.69
CA LEU A 291 -8.03 -5.36 -3.57
C LEU A 291 -8.70 -5.75 -2.25
N ARG A 292 -10.01 -5.97 -2.23
CA ARG A 292 -10.73 -6.37 -1.01
C ARG A 292 -10.31 -7.76 -0.51
N PHE A 293 -10.04 -8.67 -1.43
CA PHE A 293 -9.52 -10.00 -1.11
C PHE A 293 -8.15 -9.90 -0.42
N TYR A 294 -7.25 -9.05 -0.93
CA TYR A 294 -5.96 -8.80 -0.30
C TYR A 294 -6.05 -7.97 1.00
N LEU A 295 -6.95 -6.99 1.10
CA LEU A 295 -7.17 -6.24 2.36
C LEU A 295 -7.62 -7.19 3.48
N LEU A 296 -8.57 -8.09 3.19
CA LEU A 296 -8.98 -9.12 4.13
C LEU A 296 -7.81 -10.04 4.48
N TYR A 297 -7.04 -10.51 3.49
CA TYR A 297 -5.86 -11.34 3.75
C TYR A 297 -4.92 -10.68 4.77
N ARG A 298 -4.57 -9.41 4.54
CA ARG A 298 -3.63 -8.68 5.39
C ARG A 298 -4.18 -8.42 6.79
N ALA A 299 -5.48 -8.13 6.91
CA ALA A 299 -6.14 -8.07 8.22
C ALA A 299 -6.08 -9.42 8.95
N MET A 300 -6.33 -10.54 8.25
CA MET A 300 -6.25 -11.88 8.84
C MET A 300 -4.82 -12.30 9.19
N VAL A 301 -3.80 -11.82 8.47
CA VAL A 301 -2.39 -12.00 8.86
C VAL A 301 -2.11 -11.32 10.20
N ARG A 302 -2.57 -10.07 10.39
CA ARG A 302 -2.40 -9.36 11.67
C ARG A 302 -3.19 -10.00 12.80
N ALA A 303 -4.44 -10.39 12.53
CA ALA A 303 -5.26 -11.15 13.47
C ALA A 303 -4.57 -12.45 13.92
N LYS A 304 -3.97 -13.19 12.98
CA LYS A 304 -3.18 -14.39 13.28
C LYS A 304 -1.97 -14.07 14.16
N VAL A 305 -1.22 -13.01 13.87
CA VAL A 305 -0.06 -12.62 14.68
C VAL A 305 -0.48 -12.30 16.12
N CYS A 306 -1.58 -11.57 16.31
CA CYS A 306 -2.14 -11.30 17.64
C CYS A 306 -2.58 -12.60 18.34
N ALA A 307 -3.23 -13.52 17.62
CA ALA A 307 -3.64 -14.81 18.17
C ALA A 307 -2.45 -15.68 18.61
N ILE A 308 -1.40 -15.76 17.77
CA ILE A 308 -0.16 -16.48 18.11
C ILE A 308 0.47 -15.89 19.37
N ARG A 309 0.55 -14.56 19.46
CA ARG A 309 1.05 -13.88 20.67
C ARG A 309 0.21 -14.25 21.87
N ALA A 310 -1.12 -14.12 21.80
CA ALA A 310 -2.02 -14.47 22.91
C ALA A 310 -1.93 -15.94 23.38
N MET A 311 -1.41 -16.86 22.56
CA MET A 311 -1.18 -18.26 22.94
C MET A 311 0.17 -18.51 23.62
N GLN A 312 1.09 -17.54 23.63
CA GLN A 312 2.40 -17.70 24.26
C GLN A 312 2.28 -17.86 25.78
N SER A 313 3.05 -18.82 26.31
CA SER A 313 3.12 -19.04 27.75
C SER A 313 3.90 -17.92 28.44
N GLY A 314 3.45 -17.49 29.62
CA GLY A 314 4.16 -16.48 30.42
C GLY A 314 3.77 -15.03 30.15
N LEU A 315 2.79 -14.77 29.26
CA LEU A 315 2.21 -13.44 29.07
C LEU A 315 1.51 -12.95 30.33
N GLN A 316 1.69 -11.67 30.64
CA GLN A 316 0.88 -11.02 31.67
C GLN A 316 -0.58 -10.90 31.23
N HIS A 317 -1.50 -10.82 32.18
CA HIS A 317 -2.93 -10.75 31.86
C HIS A 317 -3.27 -9.53 31.00
N ASP A 318 -2.73 -8.36 31.34
CA ASP A 318 -2.96 -7.11 30.59
C ASP A 318 -2.44 -7.20 29.15
N GLU A 319 -1.26 -7.79 28.95
CA GLU A 319 -0.67 -8.02 27.62
C GLU A 319 -1.53 -8.99 26.80
N TRP A 320 -2.01 -10.06 27.44
CA TRP A 320 -2.91 -11.03 26.82
C TRP A 320 -4.23 -10.38 26.40
N GLU A 321 -4.84 -9.57 27.26
CA GLU A 321 -6.06 -8.82 26.94
C GLU A 321 -5.85 -7.86 25.77
N GLN A 322 -4.72 -7.14 25.75
CA GLN A 322 -4.35 -6.25 24.65
C GLN A 322 -4.24 -7.01 23.33
N GLN A 323 -3.60 -8.19 23.31
CA GLN A 323 -3.52 -9.01 22.10
C GLN A 323 -4.91 -9.47 21.62
N LEU A 324 -5.83 -9.78 22.53
CA LEU A 324 -7.19 -10.14 22.16
C LEU A 324 -8.00 -8.96 21.63
N GLU A 325 -7.84 -7.77 22.20
CA GLU A 325 -8.48 -6.55 21.69
C GLU A 325 -8.00 -6.21 20.28
N GLU A 326 -6.68 -6.25 20.06
CA GLU A 326 -6.07 -6.07 18.75
C GLU A 326 -6.59 -7.12 17.75
N TYR A 327 -6.60 -8.40 18.12
CA TYR A 327 -7.18 -9.48 17.30
C TYR A 327 -8.63 -9.16 16.88
N ARG A 328 -9.49 -8.78 17.82
CA ARG A 328 -10.90 -8.46 17.57
C ARG A 328 -11.06 -7.25 16.65
N SER A 329 -10.19 -6.26 16.78
CA SER A 329 -10.19 -5.06 15.93
C SER A 329 -9.86 -5.41 14.47
N TYR A 330 -8.92 -6.33 14.23
CA TYR A 330 -8.62 -6.82 12.87
C TYR A 330 -9.75 -7.66 12.28
N LEU A 331 -10.46 -8.46 13.09
CA LEU A 331 -11.69 -9.12 12.62
C LEU A 331 -12.75 -8.10 12.21
N ALA A 332 -12.95 -7.03 12.99
CA ALA A 332 -13.91 -5.99 12.67
C ALA A 332 -13.54 -5.24 11.38
N LEU A 333 -12.25 -5.01 11.14
CA LEU A 333 -11.75 -4.46 9.89
C LEU A 333 -12.02 -5.41 8.71
N ALA A 334 -11.68 -6.70 8.83
CA ALA A 334 -11.93 -7.71 7.80
C ALA A 334 -13.43 -7.79 7.44
N GLU A 335 -14.31 -7.76 8.44
CA GLU A 335 -15.77 -7.70 8.24
C GLU A 335 -16.19 -6.42 7.51
N SER A 336 -15.56 -5.28 7.80
CA SER A 336 -15.84 -4.03 7.10
C SER A 336 -15.43 -4.06 5.62
N VAL A 337 -14.32 -4.73 5.29
CA VAL A 337 -13.80 -4.86 3.93
C VAL A 337 -14.74 -5.67 3.04
N ILE A 338 -15.36 -6.72 3.58
CA ILE A 338 -16.29 -7.58 2.83
C ILE A 338 -17.70 -6.98 2.73
N ARG A 339 -18.02 -5.91 3.47
CA ARG A 339 -19.26 -5.16 3.28
C ARG A 339 -19.15 -4.30 2.01
N HIS A 340 -20.11 -4.46 1.12
CA HIS A 340 -20.15 -3.73 -0.16
C HIS A 340 -21.14 -2.56 -0.08
N PRO A 341 -20.67 -1.31 0.07
CA PRO A 341 -21.54 -0.17 -0.19
C PRO A 341 -21.87 -0.09 -1.69
N PRO A 342 -23.04 0.43 -2.08
CA PRO A 342 -23.36 0.66 -3.48
C PRO A 342 -22.34 1.61 -4.12
N ALA A 343 -21.81 1.22 -5.28
CA ALA A 343 -20.87 2.03 -6.03
C ALA A 343 -21.58 3.20 -6.72
N SER A 344 -20.89 4.34 -6.83
CA SER A 344 -21.39 5.55 -7.48
C SER A 344 -20.40 6.11 -8.50
N LEU A 345 -20.89 6.92 -9.44
CA LEU A 345 -20.08 7.57 -10.47
C LEU A 345 -20.18 9.09 -10.34
N LEU A 346 -19.05 9.76 -10.12
CA LEU A 346 -18.98 11.22 -10.13
C LEU A 346 -18.24 11.68 -11.39
N LEU A 347 -18.74 12.74 -12.00
CA LEU A 347 -18.14 13.33 -13.20
C LEU A 347 -17.79 14.79 -12.92
N THR A 348 -16.53 15.17 -13.06
CA THR A 348 -16.21 16.61 -13.08
C THR A 348 -16.61 17.23 -14.41
N HIS A 349 -17.09 18.46 -14.37
CA HIS A 349 -17.38 19.28 -15.55
C HIS A 349 -16.77 20.66 -15.36
N GLY A 350 -16.08 21.18 -16.39
CA GLY A 350 -15.49 22.52 -16.35
C GLY A 350 -14.16 22.65 -17.10
N VAL A 351 -13.83 23.88 -17.47
CA VAL A 351 -12.61 24.21 -18.24
C VAL A 351 -11.34 24.12 -17.39
N SER A 352 -10.18 24.16 -18.02
CA SER A 352 -8.89 24.16 -17.32
C SER A 352 -8.79 25.36 -16.36
N GLY A 353 -8.23 25.15 -15.17
CA GLY A 353 -8.16 26.19 -14.12
C GLY A 353 -9.41 26.30 -13.24
N SER A 354 -10.51 25.62 -13.55
CA SER A 354 -11.77 25.74 -12.79
C SER A 354 -11.81 24.97 -11.46
N GLY A 355 -10.69 24.43 -11.00
CA GLY A 355 -10.61 23.73 -9.70
C GLY A 355 -11.03 22.26 -9.70
N LYS A 356 -11.42 21.67 -10.84
CA LYS A 356 -11.84 20.26 -10.95
C LYS A 356 -10.92 19.29 -10.24
N SER A 357 -9.61 19.35 -10.50
CA SER A 357 -8.67 18.37 -9.95
C SER A 357 -8.43 18.52 -8.45
N SER A 358 -8.59 19.74 -7.92
CA SER A 358 -8.59 19.98 -6.47
C SER A 358 -9.84 19.39 -5.83
N VAL A 359 -11.01 19.61 -6.44
CA VAL A 359 -12.30 19.12 -5.93
C VAL A 359 -12.43 17.61 -6.05
N SER A 360 -12.05 17.03 -7.17
CA SER A 360 -12.05 15.57 -7.40
C SER A 360 -11.11 14.86 -6.42
N GLY A 361 -9.92 15.43 -6.15
CA GLY A 361 -8.97 14.88 -5.19
C GLY A 361 -9.53 14.90 -3.78
N TRP A 362 -10.09 16.03 -3.36
CA TRP A 362 -10.73 16.13 -2.05
C TRP A 362 -11.94 15.20 -1.92
N LEU A 363 -12.82 15.14 -2.92
CA LEU A 363 -13.96 14.21 -2.90
C LEU A 363 -13.52 12.74 -2.88
N ALA A 364 -12.44 12.38 -3.57
CA ALA A 364 -11.88 11.02 -3.53
C ALA A 364 -11.49 10.63 -2.10
N GLU A 365 -10.81 11.52 -1.38
CA GLU A 365 -10.39 11.33 0.03
C GLU A 365 -11.57 11.29 1.02
N GLN A 366 -12.70 11.95 0.71
CA GLN A 366 -13.89 11.98 1.58
C GLN A 366 -14.85 10.81 1.34
N LEU A 367 -14.88 10.28 0.11
CA LEU A 367 -15.84 9.26 -0.32
C LEU A 367 -15.21 7.88 -0.49
N MET A 368 -13.91 7.73 -0.21
CA MET A 368 -13.14 6.52 -0.53
C MET A 368 -13.32 6.08 -1.99
N ALA A 369 -13.31 7.07 -2.89
CA ALA A 369 -13.57 6.86 -4.31
C ALA A 369 -12.26 6.80 -5.12
N ILE A 370 -12.27 5.98 -6.17
CA ILE A 370 -11.16 5.85 -7.11
C ILE A 370 -11.26 6.96 -8.15
N ARG A 371 -10.25 7.83 -8.18
CA ARG A 371 -10.13 8.91 -9.14
C ARG A 371 -9.40 8.43 -10.38
N ILE A 372 -10.04 8.60 -11.53
CA ILE A 372 -9.43 8.37 -12.84
C ILE A 372 -9.23 9.72 -13.52
N ARG A 373 -7.96 10.05 -13.77
CA ARG A 373 -7.54 11.33 -14.33
C ARG A 373 -7.32 11.24 -15.83
N SER A 374 -8.09 12.02 -16.58
CA SER A 374 -8.04 12.01 -18.05
C SER A 374 -6.72 12.49 -18.64
N ASP A 375 -5.98 13.37 -17.96
CA ASP A 375 -4.66 13.85 -18.37
C ASP A 375 -3.57 12.79 -18.16
N VAL A 376 -3.56 12.15 -16.99
CA VAL A 376 -2.65 11.03 -16.66
C VAL A 376 -2.83 9.88 -17.65
N GLU A 377 -4.07 9.42 -17.83
CA GLU A 377 -4.37 8.28 -18.69
C GLU A 377 -4.18 8.59 -20.18
N ARG A 378 -4.38 9.84 -20.59
CA ARG A 378 -4.05 10.28 -21.95
C ARG A 378 -2.55 10.22 -22.21
N ARG A 379 -1.70 10.64 -21.27
CA ARG A 379 -0.25 10.50 -21.41
C ARG A 379 0.17 9.04 -21.45
N ARG A 380 -0.48 8.17 -20.68
CA ARG A 380 -0.25 6.72 -20.68
C ARG A 380 -0.59 6.08 -22.04
N LEU A 381 -1.71 6.47 -22.66
CA LEU A 381 -2.16 5.96 -23.95
C LEU A 381 -1.37 6.52 -25.15
N PHE A 382 -0.91 7.77 -25.03
CA PHE A 382 -0.22 8.50 -26.09
C PHE A 382 1.08 9.10 -25.55
N PRO A 383 2.09 8.27 -25.20
CA PRO A 383 3.38 8.76 -24.71
C PRO A 383 4.05 9.65 -25.77
N ASP A 384 4.82 10.65 -25.35
CA ASP A 384 5.52 11.52 -26.30
C ASP A 384 6.62 10.70 -26.99
N PRO A 385 6.75 10.77 -28.33
CA PRO A 385 7.98 10.38 -29.00
C PRO A 385 9.03 11.45 -28.67
N ASP A 386 10.04 11.10 -27.86
CA ASP A 386 11.24 11.88 -27.48
C ASP A 386 11.28 13.38 -27.85
N GLU A 387 11.26 14.23 -26.81
CA GLU A 387 11.63 15.67 -26.66
C GLU A 387 11.47 16.69 -27.82
N SER A 388 10.96 16.35 -29.00
CA SER A 388 11.08 17.20 -30.20
C SER A 388 9.79 17.43 -31.00
N GLY A 389 8.65 16.85 -30.61
CA GLY A 389 7.39 16.98 -31.35
C GLY A 389 6.20 17.37 -30.49
N LEU A 390 5.61 18.54 -30.74
CA LEU A 390 4.42 19.06 -30.07
C LEU A 390 3.21 18.09 -30.11
N SER A 391 2.49 18.10 -29.00
CA SER A 391 1.33 17.29 -28.55
C SER A 391 0.02 17.37 -29.37
N ILE A 392 0.08 17.68 -30.67
CA ILE A 392 -1.11 17.88 -31.51
C ILE A 392 -1.90 16.57 -31.69
N GLU A 393 -1.24 15.42 -31.84
CA GLU A 393 -1.93 14.13 -31.99
C GLU A 393 -2.62 13.67 -30.69
N ARG A 394 -2.02 13.93 -29.52
CA ARG A 394 -2.53 13.54 -28.18
C ARG A 394 -3.89 14.19 -27.86
N TYR A 395 -4.15 15.36 -28.42
CA TYR A 395 -5.41 16.10 -28.26
C TYR A 395 -6.27 16.16 -29.52
N SER A 396 -5.96 15.33 -30.52
CA SER A 396 -6.84 15.12 -31.67
C SER A 396 -8.23 14.61 -31.23
N GLU A 397 -9.23 14.77 -32.10
CA GLU A 397 -10.58 14.22 -31.82
C GLU A 397 -10.53 12.70 -31.63
N ARG A 398 -9.74 12.01 -32.46
CA ARG A 398 -9.50 10.56 -32.36
C ARG A 398 -8.90 10.19 -31.01
N ALA A 399 -7.80 10.83 -30.61
CA ALA A 399 -7.15 10.55 -29.33
C ALA A 399 -8.10 10.83 -28.16
N THR A 400 -8.88 11.91 -28.24
CA THR A 400 -9.91 12.23 -27.24
C THR A 400 -10.99 11.15 -27.13
N ARG A 401 -11.51 10.63 -28.25
CA ARG A 401 -12.46 9.51 -28.22
C ARG A 401 -11.86 8.25 -27.60
N ILE A 402 -10.62 7.90 -27.96
CA ILE A 402 -9.91 6.76 -27.38
C ILE A 402 -9.75 6.93 -25.87
N THR A 403 -9.26 8.09 -25.40
CA THR A 403 -9.12 8.36 -23.97
C THR A 403 -10.45 8.21 -23.24
N TYR A 404 -11.54 8.86 -23.70
CA TYR A 404 -12.82 8.80 -23.01
C TYR A 404 -13.41 7.37 -22.96
N ASN A 405 -13.26 6.59 -24.04
CA ASN A 405 -13.66 5.18 -24.04
C ASN A 405 -12.82 4.34 -23.07
N HIS A 406 -11.51 4.60 -22.97
CA HIS A 406 -10.62 3.96 -21.99
C HIS A 406 -11.05 4.28 -20.55
N LEU A 407 -11.32 5.55 -20.24
CA LEU A 407 -11.83 5.98 -18.93
C LEU A 407 -13.16 5.27 -18.58
N ALA A 408 -14.09 5.18 -19.53
CA ALA A 408 -15.36 4.49 -19.35
C ALA A 408 -15.18 2.97 -19.15
N GLY A 409 -14.24 2.35 -19.85
CA GLY A 409 -13.89 0.94 -19.69
C GLY A 409 -13.37 0.64 -18.28
N MET A 410 -12.42 1.44 -17.78
CA MET A 410 -11.90 1.32 -16.41
C MET A 410 -12.99 1.58 -15.38
N ALA A 411 -13.77 2.66 -15.53
CA ALA A 411 -14.86 2.98 -14.61
C ALA A 411 -15.89 1.84 -14.54
N LYS A 412 -16.21 1.20 -15.67
CA LYS A 412 -17.10 0.04 -15.70
C LYS A 412 -16.59 -1.12 -14.85
N GLN A 413 -15.30 -1.44 -14.97
CA GLN A 413 -14.69 -2.53 -14.17
C GLN A 413 -14.72 -2.19 -12.68
N LEU A 414 -14.35 -0.96 -12.31
CA LEU A 414 -14.33 -0.52 -10.91
C LEU A 414 -15.73 -0.49 -10.27
N LEU A 415 -16.74 0.00 -10.99
CA LEU A 415 -18.12 0.01 -10.52
C LEU A 415 -18.62 -1.42 -10.28
N ARG A 416 -18.28 -2.37 -11.16
CA ARG A 416 -18.62 -3.81 -10.99
C ARG A 416 -17.92 -4.43 -9.79
N SER A 417 -16.71 -3.98 -9.48
CA SER A 417 -15.96 -4.38 -8.28
C SER A 417 -16.41 -3.65 -7.01
N GLY A 418 -17.47 -2.83 -7.08
CA GLY A 418 -18.03 -2.16 -5.91
C GLY A 418 -17.24 -0.94 -5.43
N PHE A 419 -16.48 -0.29 -6.31
CA PHE A 419 -15.78 0.96 -6.02
C PHE A 419 -16.53 2.15 -6.60
N SER A 420 -16.73 3.20 -5.80
CA SER A 420 -17.16 4.49 -6.32
C SER A 420 -16.03 5.11 -7.15
N VAL A 421 -16.38 5.76 -8.25
CA VAL A 421 -15.42 6.27 -9.24
C VAL A 421 -15.63 7.76 -9.46
N ILE A 422 -14.55 8.53 -9.52
CA ILE A 422 -14.56 9.93 -9.94
C ILE A 422 -13.81 10.06 -11.27
N ILE A 423 -14.51 10.47 -12.31
CA ILE A 423 -13.90 10.84 -13.59
C ILE A 423 -13.46 12.30 -13.50
N ASP A 424 -12.14 12.50 -13.37
CA ASP A 424 -11.51 13.82 -13.42
C ASP A 424 -11.14 14.17 -14.87
N ALA A 425 -12.10 14.79 -15.54
CA ALA A 425 -12.01 15.23 -16.91
C ALA A 425 -12.81 16.52 -17.13
N THR A 426 -12.58 17.21 -18.25
CA THR A 426 -13.25 18.49 -18.52
C THR A 426 -14.72 18.31 -18.92
N CYS A 427 -15.03 17.22 -19.62
CA CYS A 427 -16.40 16.78 -19.99
C CYS A 427 -17.24 17.83 -20.71
N LEU A 428 -16.59 18.65 -21.53
CA LEU A 428 -17.17 19.85 -22.13
C LEU A 428 -18.13 19.54 -23.29
N ALA A 429 -17.98 18.39 -23.94
CA ALA A 429 -18.86 17.96 -25.02
C ALA A 429 -19.95 17.02 -24.49
N GLN A 430 -21.17 17.13 -25.01
CA GLN A 430 -22.32 16.33 -24.60
C GLN A 430 -22.07 14.83 -24.75
N TRP A 431 -21.46 14.40 -25.86
CA TRP A 431 -21.16 12.97 -26.08
C TRP A 431 -20.23 12.38 -25.00
N GLN A 432 -19.36 13.20 -24.40
CA GLN A 432 -18.48 12.76 -23.32
C GLN A 432 -19.27 12.46 -22.05
N ARG A 433 -20.27 13.29 -21.74
CA ARG A 433 -21.13 13.12 -20.57
C ARG A 433 -22.13 12.00 -20.79
N GLU A 434 -22.72 11.93 -21.98
CA GLU A 434 -23.62 10.86 -22.42
C GLU A 434 -22.98 9.47 -22.24
N LEU A 435 -21.70 9.33 -22.60
CA LEU A 435 -20.95 8.08 -22.39
C LEU A 435 -20.99 7.59 -20.93
N PHE A 436 -20.78 8.49 -19.97
CA PHE A 436 -20.79 8.15 -18.54
C PHE A 436 -22.20 8.02 -17.96
N LEU A 437 -23.17 8.78 -18.49
CA LEU A 437 -24.59 8.62 -18.14
C LEU A 437 -25.10 7.23 -18.53
N GLN A 438 -24.80 6.78 -19.75
CA GLN A 438 -25.13 5.43 -20.21
C GLN A 438 -24.41 4.35 -19.40
N LEU A 439 -23.14 4.58 -19.05
CA LEU A 439 -22.40 3.67 -18.19
C LEU A 439 -23.07 3.54 -16.82
N ALA A 440 -23.36 4.66 -16.15
CA ALA A 440 -24.03 4.68 -14.84
C ALA A 440 -25.36 3.94 -14.88
N GLN A 441 -26.19 4.19 -15.90
CA GLN A 441 -27.45 3.50 -16.10
C GLN A 441 -27.25 1.98 -16.28
N SER A 442 -26.28 1.55 -17.08
CA SER A 442 -25.99 0.14 -17.33
C SER A 442 -25.47 -0.61 -16.11
N GLN A 443 -24.82 0.10 -15.18
CA GLN A 443 -24.31 -0.47 -13.92
C GLN A 443 -25.25 -0.20 -12.73
N GLN A 444 -26.41 0.44 -12.97
CA GLN A 444 -27.34 0.86 -11.92
C GLN A 444 -26.66 1.70 -10.82
N ALA A 445 -25.64 2.47 -11.17
CA ALA A 445 -24.88 3.31 -10.26
C ALA A 445 -25.45 4.73 -10.24
N PRO A 446 -25.69 5.35 -9.07
CA PRO A 446 -26.02 6.77 -8.99
C PRO A 446 -24.92 7.62 -9.64
N LEU A 447 -25.33 8.65 -10.39
CA LEU A 447 -24.39 9.59 -11.03
C LEU A 447 -24.63 11.03 -10.61
N VAL A 448 -23.54 11.72 -10.27
CA VAL A 448 -23.52 13.15 -9.96
C VAL A 448 -22.50 13.88 -10.83
N ILE A 449 -22.92 14.99 -11.45
CA ILE A 449 -22.03 15.89 -12.19
C ILE A 449 -21.62 17.04 -11.27
N ILE A 450 -20.32 17.26 -11.11
CA ILE A 450 -19.76 18.40 -10.35
C ILE A 450 -19.32 19.47 -11.34
N ASP A 451 -20.16 20.48 -11.56
CA ASP A 451 -19.89 21.60 -12.46
C ASP A 451 -19.05 22.67 -11.74
N CYS A 452 -17.76 22.67 -12.03
CA CYS A 452 -16.78 23.54 -11.39
C CYS A 452 -16.65 24.84 -12.18
N GLN A 453 -17.05 25.96 -11.57
CA GLN A 453 -16.99 27.29 -12.15
C GLN A 453 -15.94 28.17 -11.46
N ALA A 454 -15.39 29.13 -12.21
CA ALA A 454 -14.51 30.17 -11.71
C ALA A 454 -14.51 31.37 -12.67
N PRO A 455 -14.30 32.60 -12.15
CA PRO A 455 -14.10 33.79 -12.98
C PRO A 455 -12.92 33.62 -13.94
N GLU A 456 -13.00 34.23 -15.12
CA GLU A 456 -11.97 34.09 -16.16
C GLU A 456 -10.58 34.57 -15.68
N SER A 457 -10.53 35.63 -14.87
CA SER A 457 -9.30 36.11 -14.25
C SER A 457 -8.61 35.03 -13.42
N LEU A 458 -9.37 34.32 -12.58
CA LEU A 458 -8.89 33.25 -11.71
C LEU A 458 -8.46 32.01 -12.52
N LEU A 459 -9.18 31.67 -13.59
CA LEU A 459 -8.78 30.59 -14.50
C LEU A 459 -7.37 30.85 -15.09
N LYS A 460 -7.16 32.07 -15.61
CA LYS A 460 -5.89 32.49 -16.21
C LYS A 460 -4.75 32.50 -15.18
N GLU A 461 -5.02 33.02 -13.99
CA GLU A 461 -4.06 33.05 -12.87
C GLU A 461 -3.61 31.64 -12.48
N ARG A 462 -4.55 30.73 -12.23
CA ARG A 462 -4.25 29.34 -11.85
C ARG A 462 -3.46 28.59 -12.90
N ILE A 463 -3.76 28.82 -14.18
CA ILE A 463 -3.01 28.21 -15.28
C ILE A 463 -1.55 28.71 -15.27
N ARG A 464 -1.32 30.01 -15.10
CA ARG A 464 0.05 30.58 -15.03
C ARG A 464 0.84 30.02 -13.86
N GLN A 465 0.28 30.07 -12.66
CA GLN A 465 0.94 29.56 -11.44
C GLN A 465 1.33 28.09 -11.58
N ARG A 466 0.49 27.28 -12.23
CA ARG A 466 0.77 25.87 -12.47
C ARG A 466 1.87 25.66 -13.51
N CYS A 467 1.88 26.44 -14.59
CA CYS A 467 2.97 26.38 -15.58
C CYS A 467 4.32 26.77 -14.94
N GLU A 468 4.33 27.72 -14.00
CA GLU A 468 5.53 28.14 -13.27
C GLU A 468 6.03 27.08 -12.28
N ARG A 469 5.12 26.37 -11.59
CA ARG A 469 5.50 25.31 -10.63
C ARG A 469 6.09 24.06 -11.28
N GLY A 470 5.70 23.74 -12.51
CA GLY A 470 6.08 22.49 -13.18
C GLY A 470 5.53 21.23 -12.50
N GLY A 471 5.74 20.06 -13.11
CA GLY A 471 5.42 18.76 -12.50
C GLY A 471 3.95 18.29 -12.52
N ASP A 472 3.00 19.09 -13.05
CA ASP A 472 1.60 18.66 -13.23
C ASP A 472 1.42 17.86 -14.54
N ALA A 473 0.54 16.85 -14.51
CA ALA A 473 0.13 16.10 -15.70
C ALA A 473 -0.71 16.92 -16.69
N SER A 474 -1.28 18.04 -16.26
CA SER A 474 -2.10 18.91 -17.08
C SER A 474 -1.27 19.81 -18.00
N GLU A 475 -1.37 19.58 -19.31
CA GLU A 475 -0.70 20.39 -20.36
C GLU A 475 -1.46 21.67 -20.75
N ALA A 476 -2.46 22.08 -19.96
CA ALA A 476 -3.33 23.18 -20.32
C ALA A 476 -2.65 24.54 -20.15
N ASN A 477 -2.43 25.23 -21.27
CA ASN A 477 -2.01 26.63 -21.34
C ASN A 477 -3.20 27.57 -21.65
N LEU A 478 -2.94 28.87 -21.78
CA LEU A 478 -3.98 29.87 -22.05
C LEU A 478 -4.68 29.67 -23.42
N ALA A 479 -3.98 29.14 -24.42
CA ALA A 479 -4.57 28.83 -25.72
C ALA A 479 -5.55 27.64 -25.62
N VAL A 480 -5.19 26.60 -24.85
CA VAL A 480 -6.06 25.47 -24.54
C VAL A 480 -7.31 25.93 -23.79
N LEU A 481 -7.19 26.83 -22.82
CA LEU A 481 -8.35 27.41 -22.12
C LEU A 481 -9.32 28.09 -23.09
N LYS A 482 -8.80 28.95 -23.98
CA LYS A 482 -9.63 29.66 -24.97
C LYS A 482 -10.38 28.67 -25.87
N LEU A 483 -9.68 27.68 -26.41
CA LEU A 483 -10.28 26.63 -27.24
C LEU A 483 -11.36 25.84 -26.48
N GLN A 484 -11.12 25.54 -25.21
CA GLN A 484 -12.09 24.85 -24.36
C GLN A 484 -13.34 25.68 -24.11
N GLN A 485 -13.21 27.00 -23.92
CA GLN A 485 -14.35 27.91 -23.77
C GLN A 485 -15.18 27.99 -25.06
N GLU A 486 -14.53 28.07 -26.22
CA GLU A 486 -15.21 28.12 -27.53
C GLU A 486 -15.95 26.82 -27.87
N LYS A 487 -15.39 25.66 -27.48
CA LYS A 487 -15.95 24.34 -27.78
C LYS A 487 -16.89 23.79 -26.70
N ARG A 488 -17.09 24.51 -25.58
CA ARG A 488 -17.93 24.05 -24.47
C ARG A 488 -19.39 23.97 -24.91
N GLN A 489 -20.01 22.80 -24.75
CA GLN A 489 -21.43 22.62 -24.93
C GLN A 489 -22.13 22.73 -23.56
N PRO A 490 -23.27 23.46 -23.46
CA PRO A 490 -23.97 23.62 -22.20
C PRO A 490 -24.48 22.28 -21.65
N LEU A 491 -24.74 22.24 -20.35
CA LEU A 491 -25.44 21.12 -19.73
C LEU A 491 -26.91 21.15 -20.19
N THR A 492 -27.45 19.99 -20.57
CA THR A 492 -28.87 19.83 -20.91
C THR A 492 -29.74 19.87 -19.65
N SER A 493 -31.05 20.07 -19.80
CA SER A 493 -31.98 20.07 -18.66
C SER A 493 -31.92 18.77 -17.84
N ALA A 494 -31.79 17.62 -18.51
CA ALA A 494 -31.66 16.32 -17.84
C ALA A 494 -30.31 16.15 -17.11
N GLU A 495 -29.24 16.77 -17.60
CA GLU A 495 -27.94 16.78 -16.93
C GLU A 495 -27.98 17.69 -15.69
N LEU A 496 -28.65 18.84 -15.78
CA LEU A 496 -28.80 19.78 -14.66
C LEU A 496 -29.49 19.17 -13.44
N GLU A 497 -30.44 18.25 -13.65
CA GLU A 497 -31.10 17.51 -12.56
C GLU A 497 -30.12 16.72 -11.69
N ARG A 498 -28.99 16.29 -12.26
CA ARG A 498 -27.94 15.50 -11.59
C ARG A 498 -26.69 16.33 -11.29
N THR A 499 -26.74 17.64 -11.53
CA THR A 499 -25.58 18.53 -11.39
C THR A 499 -25.58 19.22 -10.03
N ILE A 500 -24.39 19.31 -9.44
CA ILE A 500 -24.07 20.23 -8.35
C ILE A 500 -23.08 21.24 -8.92
N THR A 501 -23.52 22.49 -9.07
CA THR A 501 -22.66 23.59 -9.50
C THR A 501 -21.95 24.18 -8.29
N ILE A 502 -20.64 24.38 -8.42
CA ILE A 502 -19.82 24.98 -7.38
C ILE A 502 -18.99 26.14 -7.95
N ASP A 503 -18.89 27.20 -7.17
CA ASP A 503 -17.86 28.21 -7.35
C ASP A 503 -16.59 27.72 -6.66
N SER A 504 -15.51 27.60 -7.45
CA SER A 504 -14.23 27.08 -6.96
C SER A 504 -13.31 28.17 -6.39
N ASP A 505 -13.83 29.37 -6.12
CA ASP A 505 -13.07 30.49 -5.53
C ASP A 505 -12.64 30.19 -4.10
N ARG A 506 -13.39 29.34 -3.38
CA ARG A 506 -13.10 28.85 -2.03
C ARG A 506 -12.89 27.34 -2.02
N PHE A 507 -11.96 26.88 -1.20
CA PHE A 507 -11.63 25.46 -1.07
C PHE A 507 -11.45 25.04 0.40
N PRO A 508 -12.03 23.90 0.83
CA PRO A 508 -12.99 23.08 0.09
C PRO A 508 -14.32 23.84 -0.14
N PRO A 509 -15.09 23.51 -1.20
CA PRO A 509 -16.37 24.18 -1.46
C PRO A 509 -17.36 23.94 -0.32
N PRO A 510 -17.97 24.98 0.28
CA PRO A 510 -18.84 24.84 1.44
C PRO A 510 -20.05 23.92 1.16
N GLY A 511 -20.32 22.97 2.05
CA GLY A 511 -21.49 22.07 1.98
C GLY A 511 -21.44 20.99 0.90
N LEU A 512 -20.41 20.97 0.04
CA LEU A 512 -20.34 20.09 -1.13
C LEU A 512 -20.48 18.60 -0.77
N LEU A 513 -19.74 18.12 0.23
CA LEU A 513 -19.80 16.70 0.63
C LEU A 513 -21.21 16.28 1.04
N ALA A 514 -21.88 17.09 1.87
CA ALA A 514 -23.25 16.80 2.31
C ALA A 514 -24.23 16.76 1.14
N THR A 515 -24.11 17.70 0.18
CA THR A 515 -24.95 17.72 -1.02
C THR A 515 -24.68 16.52 -1.92
N VAL A 516 -23.42 16.13 -2.10
CA VAL A 516 -23.04 14.93 -2.87
C VAL A 516 -23.65 13.69 -2.24
N LEU A 517 -23.45 13.47 -0.93
CA LEU A 517 -24.02 12.32 -0.22
C LEU A 517 -25.55 12.28 -0.33
N GLN A 518 -26.23 13.43 -0.19
CA GLN A 518 -27.67 13.51 -0.36
C GLN A 518 -28.13 13.11 -1.77
N ARG A 519 -27.36 13.45 -2.80
CA ARG A 519 -27.66 13.08 -4.20
C ARG A 519 -27.43 11.60 -4.47
N LEU A 520 -26.41 11.00 -3.84
CA LEU A 520 -26.08 9.58 -4.00
C LEU A 520 -27.07 8.64 -3.30
N MET A 521 -27.84 9.15 -2.31
CA MET A 521 -28.88 8.39 -1.62
C MET A 521 -30.25 8.38 -2.32
N ARG A 522 -30.40 9.12 -3.43
CA ARG A 522 -31.62 9.16 -4.26
C ARG A 522 -31.48 8.21 -5.43
#